data_AF-A0AA86RM02-F1
#
_entry.id   AF-A0AA86RM02-F1
#
_cell.length_a   1.000
_cell.length_b   1.000
_cell.length_c   1.000
_cell.angle_alpha   90.00
_cell.angle_beta   90.00
_cell.angle_gamma   90.00
#
_symmetry.space_group_name_H-M   'P 1'
#
loop_
_entity.id
_entity.type
_entity.pdbx_description
1 polymer ?
#
loop_
_entity_poly.entity_id
_entity_poly.type
_entity_poly.pdbx_seq_one_letter_code
_entity_poly.pdbx_strand_id
1 'polypeptide(L)'
;MAMGNHDARGKFDQVMQRDVNFYQQVRNVGFYFIFIQKGTPVSDKKVDIAMQFLRDNIHLSAGVEHVFIVVHYPVYSTGYFGAHPYFSKSLEVFLDANTDKKIRSVFYGHDHNFAAFQRNKQYFFDTGVGGGHITMMNKTKNGKERKWPSDSLHGPLVPINDKCYGYEHHLDSWLLYSRTEVEIAAGKIVYHVRDLVRDTILKSYEQIL
;
A
#
# COMPACT_ATOMS: atom_id res chain seq x y z
N MET A 1 -11.63 -3.59 6.81
CA MET A 1 -11.60 -2.58 5.73
C MET A 1 -10.73 -1.44 6.22
N ALA A 2 -9.72 -1.03 5.44
CA ALA A 2 -8.98 0.20 5.72
C ALA A 2 -9.84 1.40 5.30
N MET A 3 -9.92 2.42 6.13
CA MET A 3 -10.68 3.63 5.83
C MET A 3 -9.92 4.47 4.79
N GLY A 4 -10.60 4.90 3.73
CA GLY A 4 -10.11 5.86 2.76
C GLY A 4 -10.46 7.32 3.08
N ASN A 5 -9.85 8.25 2.36
CA ASN A 5 -10.12 9.69 2.49
C ASN A 5 -11.58 10.07 2.15
N HIS A 6 -12.25 9.28 1.32
CA HIS A 6 -13.67 9.46 0.98
C HIS A 6 -14.59 8.94 2.08
N ASP A 7 -14.22 7.84 2.73
CA ASP A 7 -14.98 7.25 3.84
C ASP A 7 -14.98 8.15 5.08
N ALA A 8 -13.86 8.84 5.32
CA ALA A 8 -13.69 9.79 6.42
C ALA A 8 -14.66 10.99 6.39
N ARG A 9 -15.34 11.22 5.25
CA ARG A 9 -16.35 12.28 5.10
C ARG A 9 -17.74 11.85 5.60
N GLY A 10 -17.95 10.55 5.81
CA GLY A 10 -19.22 9.98 6.23
C GLY A 10 -19.25 9.57 7.71
N LYS A 11 -20.33 8.86 8.08
CA LYS A 11 -20.51 8.24 9.41
C LYS A 11 -19.81 6.89 9.52
N PHE A 12 -18.62 6.74 8.92
CA PHE A 12 -17.94 5.45 8.82
C PHE A 12 -17.76 4.76 10.17
N ASP A 13 -17.34 5.51 11.20
CA ASP A 13 -17.15 4.97 12.56
C ASP A 13 -18.48 4.44 13.16
N GLN A 14 -19.61 5.08 12.83
CA GLN A 14 -20.94 4.64 13.29
C GLN A 14 -21.40 3.35 12.60
N VAL A 15 -21.00 3.15 11.33
CA VAL A 15 -21.36 1.98 10.54
C VAL A 15 -20.44 0.79 10.87
N MET A 16 -19.14 1.04 10.96
CA MET A 16 -18.13 0.00 11.10
C MET A 16 -17.89 -0.45 12.54
N GLN A 17 -18.37 0.32 13.52
CA GLN A 17 -18.32 0.05 14.96
C GLN A 17 -16.94 -0.44 15.43
N ARG A 18 -15.87 0.20 14.95
CA ARG A 18 -14.48 -0.16 15.24
C ARG A 18 -13.59 1.06 15.21
N ASP A 19 -12.45 0.97 15.89
CA ASP A 19 -11.39 1.97 15.78
C ASP A 19 -10.80 2.01 14.37
N VAL A 20 -10.32 3.19 13.96
CA VAL A 20 -9.72 3.41 12.63
C VAL A 20 -8.36 2.73 12.47
N ASN A 21 -7.64 2.55 13.59
CA ASN A 21 -6.42 1.75 13.68
C ASN A 21 -6.76 0.49 14.48
N PHE A 22 -6.59 -0.69 13.89
CA PHE A 22 -6.93 -1.94 14.56
C PHE A 22 -6.15 -3.13 14.02
N TYR A 23 -6.03 -4.17 14.84
CA TYR A 23 -5.48 -5.46 14.45
C TYR A 23 -6.62 -6.46 14.24
N GLN A 24 -6.50 -7.29 13.21
CA GLN A 24 -7.42 -8.40 12.98
C GLN A 24 -6.62 -9.64 12.57
N GLN A 25 -6.94 -10.77 13.19
CA GLN A 25 -6.39 -12.06 12.82
C GLN A 25 -7.44 -12.90 12.09
N VAL A 26 -7.02 -13.57 11.03
CA VAL A 26 -7.79 -14.60 10.33
C VAL A 26 -6.90 -15.84 10.23
N ARG A 27 -7.23 -16.88 11.01
CA ARG A 27 -6.40 -18.10 11.12
C ARG A 27 -4.95 -17.74 11.49
N ASN A 28 -3.96 -18.13 10.68
CA ASN A 28 -2.53 -17.90 10.85
C ASN A 28 -2.04 -16.59 10.19
N VAL A 29 -2.95 -15.67 9.84
CA VAL A 29 -2.64 -14.41 9.18
C VAL A 29 -3.10 -13.23 10.04
N GLY A 30 -2.18 -12.32 10.34
CA GLY A 30 -2.45 -11.07 11.06
C GLY A 30 -2.50 -9.86 10.12
N PHE A 31 -3.41 -8.94 10.38
CA PHE A 31 -3.58 -7.71 9.62
C PHE A 31 -3.57 -6.51 10.56
N TYR A 32 -2.65 -5.57 10.33
CA TYR A 32 -2.68 -4.25 10.97
C TYR A 32 -3.30 -3.25 10.00
N PHE A 33 -4.48 -2.76 10.32
CA PHE A 33 -5.13 -1.67 9.61
C PHE A 33 -4.72 -0.36 10.28
N ILE A 34 -4.10 0.53 9.52
CA ILE A 34 -3.72 1.86 10.01
C ILE A 34 -4.29 2.95 9.13
N PHE A 35 -4.54 4.10 9.74
CA PHE A 35 -5.21 5.22 9.13
C PHE A 35 -4.50 6.53 9.47
N ILE A 36 -3.99 7.19 8.42
CA ILE A 36 -3.25 8.46 8.54
C ILE A 36 -3.94 9.64 7.86
N GLN A 37 -5.14 9.44 7.28
CA GLN A 37 -5.77 10.42 6.38
C GLN A 37 -7.26 10.68 6.67
N LYS A 38 -7.56 11.38 7.79
CA LYS A 38 -8.90 11.97 7.99
C LYS A 38 -9.03 13.28 7.21
N GLY A 39 -9.66 13.25 6.02
CA GLY A 39 -9.68 14.39 5.10
C GLY A 39 -8.32 14.67 4.43
N THR A 40 -8.15 15.81 3.79
CA THR A 40 -6.89 16.24 3.15
C THR A 40 -6.41 17.56 3.74
N PRO A 41 -5.10 17.73 4.04
CA PRO A 41 -3.95 16.82 3.83
C PRO A 41 -3.63 15.84 4.98
N VAL A 42 -2.73 14.86 4.73
CA VAL A 42 -2.07 14.03 5.76
C VAL A 42 -1.22 14.94 6.66
N SER A 43 -1.10 14.62 7.96
CA SER A 43 -0.27 15.36 8.90
C SER A 43 0.64 14.43 9.72
N ASP A 44 1.82 14.91 10.10
CA ASP A 44 2.80 14.15 10.89
C ASP A 44 2.21 13.61 12.18
N LYS A 45 1.39 14.40 12.88
CA LYS A 45 0.66 13.93 14.09
C LYS A 45 -0.19 12.67 13.83
N LYS A 46 -0.83 12.56 12.66
CA LYS A 46 -1.62 11.35 12.32
C LYS A 46 -0.71 10.17 11.99
N VAL A 47 0.41 10.44 11.33
CA VAL A 47 1.46 9.44 11.10
C VAL A 47 1.96 8.92 12.45
N ASP A 48 2.30 9.80 13.39
CA ASP A 48 2.77 9.41 14.73
C ASP A 48 1.78 8.52 15.46
N ILE A 49 0.49 8.86 15.45
CA ILE A 49 -0.56 8.04 16.08
C ILE A 49 -0.63 6.64 15.46
N ALA A 50 -0.61 6.54 14.12
CA ALA A 50 -0.64 5.26 13.43
C ALA A 50 0.62 4.42 13.69
N MET A 51 1.80 5.07 13.69
CA MET A 51 3.06 4.40 13.96
C MET A 51 3.18 3.99 15.42
N GLN A 52 2.61 4.77 16.35
CA GLN A 52 2.54 4.41 17.76
C GLN A 52 1.65 3.20 17.98
N PHE A 53 0.48 3.17 17.33
CA PHE A 53 -0.39 1.99 17.34
C PHE A 53 0.36 0.72 16.90
N LEU A 54 1.12 0.78 15.79
CA LEU A 54 1.92 -0.36 15.33
C LEU A 54 2.94 -0.79 16.38
N ARG A 55 3.70 0.14 16.97
CA ARG A 55 4.69 -0.16 18.01
C ARG A 55 4.06 -0.81 19.24
N ASP A 56 2.94 -0.28 19.71
CA ASP A 56 2.30 -0.76 20.93
C ASP A 56 1.64 -2.13 20.70
N ASN A 57 1.20 -2.43 19.48
CA ASN A 57 0.36 -3.60 19.19
C ASN A 57 1.06 -4.69 18.36
N ILE A 58 2.33 -4.53 17.98
CA ILE A 58 3.05 -5.54 17.19
C ILE A 58 3.14 -6.91 17.88
N HIS A 59 3.05 -6.92 19.22
CA HIS A 59 3.02 -8.17 20.00
C HIS A 59 1.76 -9.02 19.73
N LEU A 60 0.66 -8.42 19.26
CA LEU A 60 -0.57 -9.15 18.92
C LEU A 60 -0.36 -10.16 17.79
N SER A 61 0.69 -10.01 16.97
CA SER A 61 1.03 -10.92 15.89
C SER A 61 2.04 -12.00 16.26
N ALA A 62 2.39 -12.17 17.55
CA ALA A 62 3.41 -13.14 17.96
C ALA A 62 3.07 -14.60 17.57
N GLY A 63 1.78 -14.94 17.47
CA GLY A 63 1.31 -16.29 17.16
C GLY A 63 0.98 -16.57 15.70
N VAL A 64 1.19 -15.62 14.77
CA VAL A 64 0.84 -15.78 13.35
C VAL A 64 2.06 -16.06 12.46
N GLU A 65 1.82 -16.59 11.27
CA GLU A 65 2.86 -16.94 10.29
C GLU A 65 3.12 -15.82 9.28
N HIS A 66 2.08 -15.02 9.00
CA HIS A 66 2.13 -13.94 8.03
C HIS A 66 1.47 -12.69 8.61
N VAL A 67 2.16 -11.56 8.53
CA VAL A 67 1.64 -10.26 8.92
C VAL A 67 1.57 -9.36 7.70
N PHE A 68 0.42 -8.69 7.53
CA PHE A 68 0.21 -7.67 6.51
C PHE A 68 -0.16 -6.35 7.16
N ILE A 69 0.33 -5.24 6.60
CA ILE A 69 -0.09 -3.90 6.99
C ILE A 69 -0.99 -3.36 5.87
N VAL A 70 -2.12 -2.76 6.25
CA VAL A 70 -3.07 -2.17 5.30
C VAL A 70 -3.30 -0.72 5.68
N VAL A 71 -3.08 0.18 4.74
CA VAL A 71 -3.21 1.63 4.91
C VAL A 71 -3.76 2.25 3.64
N HIS A 72 -4.60 3.30 3.71
CA HIS A 72 -5.11 3.89 2.48
C HIS A 72 -4.05 4.71 1.71
N TYR A 73 -3.28 5.53 2.42
CA TYR A 73 -2.35 6.47 1.81
C TYR A 73 -1.06 5.78 1.30
N PRO A 74 -0.48 6.19 0.17
CA PRO A 74 0.66 5.49 -0.42
C PRO A 74 1.92 5.58 0.44
N VAL A 75 2.59 4.43 0.61
CA VAL A 75 3.92 4.36 1.23
C VAL A 75 4.98 4.68 0.17
N TYR A 76 4.91 3.99 -0.97
CA TYR A 76 5.64 4.32 -2.19
C TYR A 76 4.63 4.67 -3.27
N SER A 77 5.03 5.44 -4.27
CA SER A 77 4.05 5.97 -5.22
C SER A 77 4.63 6.33 -6.56
N THR A 78 4.10 5.72 -7.61
CA THR A 78 4.23 6.16 -9.00
C THR A 78 3.06 7.04 -9.46
N GLY A 79 1.99 7.15 -8.67
CA GLY A 79 0.73 7.79 -9.06
C GLY A 79 0.69 9.31 -8.96
N TYR A 80 -0.50 9.89 -8.92
CA TYR A 80 -0.69 11.34 -8.93
C TYR A 80 -0.46 12.00 -7.57
N PHE A 81 -1.05 11.43 -6.52
CA PHE A 81 -1.11 12.05 -5.19
C PHE A 81 0.24 11.99 -4.48
N GLY A 82 0.91 10.84 -4.55
CA GLY A 82 2.27 10.70 -4.03
C GLY A 82 2.38 10.10 -2.65
N ALA A 83 3.58 9.59 -2.39
CA ALA A 83 3.95 9.18 -1.05
C ALA A 83 4.12 10.40 -0.14
N HIS A 84 4.01 10.18 1.17
CA HIS A 84 4.31 11.18 2.18
C HIS A 84 5.65 10.83 2.83
N PRO A 85 6.76 11.56 2.54
CA PRO A 85 8.11 11.11 2.91
C PRO A 85 8.28 10.80 4.39
N TYR A 86 7.64 11.57 5.28
CA TYR A 86 7.70 11.28 6.71
C TYR A 86 7.05 9.93 7.06
N PHE A 87 5.89 9.62 6.47
CA PHE A 87 5.19 8.36 6.70
C PHE A 87 6.02 7.20 6.17
N SER A 88 6.51 7.30 4.94
CA SER A 88 7.31 6.26 4.30
C SER A 88 8.55 5.94 5.13
N LYS A 89 9.30 6.97 5.56
CA LYS A 89 10.48 6.81 6.42
C LYS A 89 10.15 6.19 7.78
N SER A 90 9.09 6.67 8.46
CA SER A 90 8.69 6.12 9.75
C SER A 90 8.28 4.65 9.64
N LEU A 91 7.59 4.27 8.57
CA LEU A 91 7.20 2.89 8.34
C LEU A 91 8.41 2.01 8.00
N GLU A 92 9.36 2.49 7.18
CA GLU A 92 10.61 1.78 6.91
C GLU A 92 11.40 1.50 8.18
N VAL A 93 11.58 2.50 9.04
CA VAL A 93 12.25 2.33 10.35
C VAL A 93 11.53 1.28 11.20
N PHE A 94 10.20 1.29 11.23
CA PHE A 94 9.44 0.27 11.94
C PHE A 94 9.64 -1.13 11.36
N LEU A 95 9.63 -1.28 10.04
CA LEU A 95 9.82 -2.56 9.35
C LEU A 95 11.23 -3.11 9.56
N ASP A 96 12.25 -2.25 9.52
CA ASP A 96 13.64 -2.63 9.76
C ASP A 96 13.87 -3.07 11.22
N ALA A 97 13.16 -2.45 12.17
CA ALA A 97 13.20 -2.84 13.58
C ALA A 97 12.42 -4.14 13.89
N ASN A 98 11.57 -4.61 12.98
CA ASN A 98 10.65 -5.74 13.19
C ASN A 98 10.80 -6.81 12.09
N THR A 99 12.03 -7.03 11.61
CA THR A 99 12.33 -8.02 10.56
C THR A 99 11.97 -9.45 10.97
N ASP A 100 11.94 -9.76 12.27
CA ASP A 100 11.53 -11.05 12.84
C ASP A 100 10.01 -11.26 12.86
N LYS A 101 9.21 -10.19 12.72
CA LYS A 101 7.75 -10.22 12.89
C LYS A 101 6.98 -10.75 11.68
N LYS A 102 7.68 -11.35 10.72
CA LYS A 102 7.07 -11.99 9.54
C LYS A 102 6.14 -11.04 8.77
N ILE A 103 6.45 -9.74 8.75
CA ILE A 103 5.72 -8.75 7.96
C ILE A 103 6.07 -9.00 6.50
N ARG A 104 5.08 -9.42 5.72
CA ARG A 104 5.27 -9.91 4.35
C ARG A 104 5.02 -8.84 3.31
N SER A 105 3.97 -8.03 3.52
CA SER A 105 3.64 -6.94 2.62
C SER A 105 2.88 -5.80 3.28
N VAL A 106 2.97 -4.64 2.63
CA VAL A 106 2.12 -3.48 2.91
C VAL A 106 1.21 -3.23 1.72
N PHE A 107 -0.09 -3.20 1.94
CA PHE A 107 -1.10 -2.90 0.93
C PHE A 107 -1.65 -1.50 1.15
N TYR A 108 -1.71 -0.73 0.08
CA TYR A 108 -2.29 0.61 0.07
C TYR A 108 -3.02 0.95 -1.21
N GLY A 109 -3.53 2.17 -1.29
CA GLY A 109 -4.30 2.66 -2.42
C GLY A 109 -4.09 4.16 -2.60
N HIS A 110 -5.19 4.89 -2.82
CA HIS A 110 -5.25 6.35 -3.02
C HIS A 110 -4.76 6.86 -4.38
N ASP A 111 -3.70 6.30 -4.97
CA ASP A 111 -3.13 6.85 -6.20
C ASP A 111 -3.89 6.55 -7.48
N HIS A 112 -4.87 5.65 -7.42
CA HIS A 112 -5.71 5.22 -8.55
C HIS A 112 -4.87 4.70 -9.73
N ASN A 113 -3.75 4.05 -9.45
CA ASN A 113 -3.05 3.13 -10.33
C ASN A 113 -2.73 1.84 -9.57
N PHE A 114 -2.28 0.81 -10.27
CA PHE A 114 -1.54 -0.27 -9.62
C PHE A 114 -0.06 0.08 -9.56
N ALA A 115 0.63 -0.24 -8.47
CA ALA A 115 2.08 -0.23 -8.40
C ALA A 115 2.59 -1.33 -7.45
N ALA A 116 3.70 -1.96 -7.81
CA ALA A 116 4.41 -2.93 -6.99
C ALA A 116 5.84 -2.44 -6.74
N PHE A 117 6.29 -2.62 -5.50
CA PHE A 117 7.66 -2.33 -5.09
C PHE A 117 8.16 -3.45 -4.16
N GLN A 118 9.48 -3.59 -4.06
CA GLN A 118 10.10 -4.54 -3.15
C GLN A 118 11.32 -3.94 -2.44
N ARG A 119 11.30 -3.98 -1.10
CA ARG A 119 12.40 -3.53 -0.23
C ARG A 119 12.62 -4.58 0.86
N ASN A 120 13.87 -5.01 1.07
CA ASN A 120 14.24 -5.94 2.14
C ASN A 120 13.35 -7.20 2.21
N LYS A 121 13.07 -7.81 1.05
CA LYS A 121 12.17 -8.98 0.88
C LYS A 121 10.69 -8.73 1.21
N GLN A 122 10.28 -7.51 1.54
CA GLN A 122 8.89 -7.12 1.76
C GLN A 122 8.33 -6.50 0.48
N TYR A 123 7.09 -6.85 0.16
CA TYR A 123 6.38 -6.24 -0.97
C TYR A 123 5.51 -5.07 -0.53
N PHE A 124 5.40 -4.09 -1.39
CA PHE A 124 4.54 -2.92 -1.20
C PHE A 124 3.67 -2.82 -2.44
N PHE A 125 2.35 -2.79 -2.25
CA PHE A 125 1.40 -2.79 -3.34
C PHE A 125 0.44 -1.61 -3.22
N ASP A 126 0.47 -0.72 -4.22
CA ASP A 126 -0.64 0.17 -4.50
C ASP A 126 -1.72 -0.58 -5.27
N THR A 127 -2.91 -0.64 -4.69
CA THR A 127 -4.08 -1.36 -5.19
C THR A 127 -5.28 -0.41 -5.36
N GLY A 128 -5.03 0.89 -5.53
CA GLY A 128 -6.04 1.96 -5.56
C GLY A 128 -7.02 1.94 -6.75
N VAL A 129 -7.01 0.89 -7.57
CA VAL A 129 -7.75 0.78 -8.86
C VAL A 129 -8.91 -0.21 -8.83
N GLY A 130 -9.51 -0.45 -7.67
CA GLY A 130 -10.66 -1.37 -7.53
C GLY A 130 -12.02 -0.82 -8.03
N GLY A 131 -12.09 0.43 -8.49
CA GLY A 131 -13.34 1.05 -8.96
C GLY A 131 -13.39 2.58 -8.96
N GLY A 132 -12.38 3.27 -8.38
CA GLY A 132 -12.20 4.72 -8.51
C GLY A 132 -11.69 5.12 -9.90
N HIS A 133 -11.91 6.36 -10.32
CA HIS A 133 -11.42 6.86 -11.61
C HIS A 133 -9.89 6.75 -11.70
N ILE A 134 -9.38 6.00 -12.68
CA ILE A 134 -7.95 5.87 -12.94
C ILE A 134 -7.39 7.24 -13.29
N THR A 135 -6.35 7.66 -12.57
CA THR A 135 -5.66 8.91 -12.90
C THR A 135 -4.73 8.66 -14.08
N MET A 136 -5.09 9.14 -15.27
CA MET A 136 -4.32 8.93 -16.50
C MET A 136 -3.01 9.76 -16.51
N MET A 137 -2.00 9.27 -15.79
CA MET A 137 -0.69 9.93 -15.59
C MET A 137 0.08 10.20 -16.89
N ASN A 138 -0.25 9.52 -17.99
CA ASN A 138 0.34 9.75 -19.31
C ASN A 138 -0.33 10.90 -20.09
N LYS A 139 -1.53 11.31 -19.68
CA LYS A 139 -2.34 12.36 -20.35
C LYS A 139 -2.37 13.69 -19.58
N THR A 140 -1.67 13.78 -18.44
CA THR A 140 -1.56 15.02 -17.65
C THR A 140 -0.85 16.10 -18.47
N LYS A 141 -1.46 17.29 -18.56
CA LYS A 141 -0.98 18.42 -19.37
C LYS A 141 -0.08 19.39 -18.60
N ASN A 142 -0.01 19.28 -17.26
CA ASN A 142 0.75 20.21 -16.42
C ASN A 142 2.19 19.74 -16.26
N GLY A 143 3.14 20.48 -16.84
CA GLY A 143 4.58 20.16 -16.89
C GLY A 143 5.35 20.14 -15.57
N LYS A 144 4.68 20.14 -14.41
CA LYS A 144 5.28 19.96 -13.08
C LYS A 144 4.82 18.67 -12.39
N GLU A 145 3.95 17.89 -13.03
CA GLU A 145 3.41 16.65 -12.50
C GLU A 145 4.22 15.45 -13.01
N ARG A 146 4.24 14.37 -12.22
CA ARG A 146 4.74 13.07 -12.71
C ARG A 146 4.02 12.73 -14.00
N LYS A 147 4.76 12.44 -15.07
CA LYS A 147 4.19 12.02 -16.35
C LYS A 147 4.74 10.66 -16.71
N TRP A 148 3.84 9.68 -16.85
CA TRP A 148 4.24 8.36 -17.33
C TRP A 148 4.44 8.43 -18.86
N PRO A 149 5.49 7.81 -19.40
CA PRO A 149 5.71 7.74 -20.84
C PRO A 149 4.75 6.76 -21.54
N SER A 150 4.08 5.88 -20.79
CA SER A 150 3.23 4.79 -21.27
C SER A 150 2.13 4.44 -20.25
N ASP A 151 1.23 3.51 -20.59
CA ASP A 151 0.20 2.98 -19.66
C ASP A 151 0.77 2.02 -18.60
N SER A 152 2.06 1.67 -18.71
CA SER A 152 2.79 0.88 -17.73
C SER A 152 4.18 1.43 -17.48
N LEU A 153 4.72 1.15 -16.30
CA LEU A 153 6.11 1.38 -15.92
C LEU A 153 6.72 0.06 -15.44
N HIS A 154 8.00 -0.15 -15.71
CA HIS A 154 8.71 -1.38 -15.34
C HIS A 154 10.13 -1.09 -14.86
N GLY A 155 10.60 -1.89 -13.91
CA GLY A 155 11.93 -1.83 -13.31
C GLY A 155 12.11 -0.67 -12.35
N PRO A 156 13.25 -0.60 -11.65
CA PRO A 156 13.58 0.55 -10.81
C PRO A 156 13.49 1.84 -11.61
N LEU A 157 12.95 2.88 -10.99
CA LEU A 157 12.76 4.19 -11.59
C LEU A 157 13.70 5.20 -10.92
N VAL A 158 13.88 6.35 -11.57
CA VAL A 158 14.67 7.47 -11.02
C VAL A 158 13.70 8.53 -10.47
N PRO A 159 13.79 8.90 -9.18
CA PRO A 159 12.92 9.92 -8.61
C PRO A 159 13.04 11.25 -9.38
N ILE A 160 11.91 11.85 -9.70
CA ILE A 160 11.86 13.16 -10.40
C ILE A 160 11.46 14.31 -9.47
N ASN A 161 10.94 14.00 -8.28
CA ASN A 161 10.64 14.94 -7.20
C ASN A 161 10.37 14.17 -5.88
N ASP A 162 10.13 14.91 -4.80
CA ASP A 162 9.95 14.38 -3.45
C ASP A 162 8.70 13.49 -3.27
N LYS A 163 7.74 13.53 -4.19
CA LYS A 163 6.55 12.65 -4.16
C LYS A 163 6.85 11.25 -4.70
N CYS A 164 7.97 11.05 -5.40
CA CYS A 164 8.43 9.79 -6.00
C CYS A 164 9.20 8.91 -5.00
N TYR A 165 8.80 8.87 -3.73
CA TYR A 165 9.49 8.07 -2.72
C TYR A 165 9.38 6.57 -3.04
N GLY A 166 10.50 5.83 -2.96
CA GLY A 166 10.58 4.39 -3.22
C GLY A 166 10.73 3.98 -4.69
N TYR A 167 11.03 4.92 -5.59
CA TYR A 167 11.22 4.64 -7.03
C TYR A 167 12.34 3.63 -7.30
N GLU A 168 13.40 3.65 -6.51
CA GLU A 168 14.51 2.70 -6.54
C GLU A 168 14.09 1.26 -6.19
N HIS A 169 12.93 1.10 -5.53
CA HIS A 169 12.34 -0.20 -5.16
C HIS A 169 11.23 -0.64 -6.12
N HIS A 170 10.90 0.17 -7.12
CA HIS A 170 9.80 -0.09 -8.03
C HIS A 170 10.03 -1.34 -8.89
N LEU A 171 8.98 -2.12 -9.08
CA LEU A 171 8.95 -3.30 -9.94
C LEU A 171 8.10 -3.03 -11.18
N ASP A 172 6.80 -2.82 -11.01
CA ASP A 172 5.87 -2.58 -12.10
C ASP A 172 4.73 -1.64 -11.66
N SER A 173 4.18 -0.87 -12.59
CA SER A 173 2.95 -0.10 -12.39
C SER A 173 2.08 -0.15 -13.64
N TRP A 174 0.74 -0.10 -13.47
CA TRP A 174 -0.22 -0.10 -14.59
C TRP A 174 -1.37 0.90 -14.36
N LEU A 175 -1.79 1.57 -15.44
CA LEU A 175 -2.97 2.48 -15.47
C LEU A 175 -4.23 1.73 -15.97
N LEU A 176 -4.68 0.75 -15.19
CA LEU A 176 -5.88 -0.05 -15.49
C LEU A 176 -6.58 -0.48 -14.19
N TYR A 177 -7.82 -0.97 -14.30
CA TYR A 177 -8.56 -1.54 -13.17
C TYR A 177 -7.99 -2.91 -12.82
N SER A 178 -7.49 -3.07 -11.59
CA SER A 178 -6.92 -4.33 -11.13
C SER A 178 -7.28 -4.65 -9.69
N ARG A 179 -7.06 -5.91 -9.31
CA ARG A 179 -7.01 -6.36 -7.91
C ARG A 179 -5.76 -7.20 -7.67
N THR A 180 -5.29 -7.21 -6.42
CA THR A 180 -4.24 -8.12 -5.97
C THR A 180 -4.86 -9.27 -5.20
N GLU A 181 -4.62 -10.49 -5.67
CA GLU A 181 -4.99 -11.74 -5.00
C GLU A 181 -3.76 -12.28 -4.29
N VAL A 182 -3.91 -12.71 -3.04
CA VAL A 182 -2.82 -13.25 -2.23
C VAL A 182 -3.05 -14.73 -2.00
N GLU A 183 -2.19 -15.56 -2.57
CA GLU A 183 -2.17 -17.00 -2.34
C GLU A 183 -1.04 -17.33 -1.35
N ILE A 184 -1.40 -17.94 -0.23
CA ILE A 184 -0.44 -18.40 0.78
C ILE A 184 -0.37 -19.92 0.70
N ALA A 185 0.79 -20.44 0.30
CA ALA A 185 1.07 -21.86 0.17
C ALA A 185 2.24 -22.26 1.08
N ALA A 186 2.49 -23.57 1.21
CA ALA A 186 3.62 -24.07 1.97
C ALA A 186 4.95 -23.54 1.39
N GLY A 187 5.68 -22.75 2.18
CA GLY A 187 7.01 -22.22 1.82
C GLY A 187 7.02 -21.02 0.87
N LYS A 188 5.87 -20.54 0.38
CA LYS A 188 5.81 -19.34 -0.45
C LYS A 188 4.50 -18.56 -0.34
N ILE A 189 4.56 -17.27 -0.64
CA ILE A 189 3.39 -16.42 -0.92
C ILE A 189 3.45 -15.97 -2.37
N VAL A 190 2.32 -16.03 -3.07
CA VAL A 190 2.19 -15.54 -4.44
C VAL A 190 1.17 -14.40 -4.47
N TYR A 191 1.56 -13.27 -5.04
CA TYR A 191 0.70 -12.10 -5.24
C TYR A 191 0.34 -12.01 -6.72
N HIS A 192 -0.91 -12.32 -7.07
CA HIS A 192 -1.41 -12.21 -8.44
C HIS A 192 -2.06 -10.85 -8.66
N VAL A 193 -1.58 -10.10 -9.65
CA VAL A 193 -2.22 -8.88 -10.12
C VAL A 193 -3.13 -9.25 -11.28
N ARG A 194 -4.43 -9.05 -11.10
CA ARG A 194 -5.45 -9.41 -12.10
C ARG A 194 -6.07 -8.16 -12.70
N ASP A 195 -6.12 -8.10 -14.02
CA ASP A 195 -6.92 -7.13 -14.77
C ASP A 195 -8.41 -7.42 -14.55
N LEU A 196 -9.15 -6.46 -13.99
CA LEU A 196 -10.58 -6.64 -13.67
C LEU A 196 -11.49 -6.60 -14.91
N VAL A 197 -11.03 -5.99 -16.00
CA VAL A 197 -11.82 -5.89 -17.24
C VAL A 197 -11.66 -7.16 -18.08
N ARG A 198 -10.43 -7.67 -18.16
CA ARG A 198 -10.11 -8.85 -18.99
C ARG A 198 -10.19 -10.17 -18.21
N ASP A 199 -10.25 -10.11 -16.88
CA ASP A 199 -10.15 -11.26 -15.98
C ASP A 199 -8.89 -12.13 -16.21
N THR A 200 -7.77 -11.47 -16.50
CA THR A 200 -6.49 -12.13 -16.76
C THR A 200 -5.45 -11.73 -15.72
N ILE A 201 -4.60 -12.69 -15.31
CA ILE A 201 -3.43 -12.39 -14.49
C ILE A 201 -2.43 -11.62 -15.35
N LEU A 202 -2.10 -10.40 -14.94
CA LEU A 202 -1.10 -9.54 -15.57
C LEU A 202 0.31 -9.93 -15.12
N LYS A 203 0.46 -10.20 -13.83
CA LYS A 203 1.75 -10.51 -13.21
C LYS A 203 1.55 -11.30 -11.92
N SER A 204 2.50 -12.16 -11.61
CA SER A 204 2.63 -12.83 -10.32
C SER A 204 3.96 -12.43 -9.68
N TYR A 205 3.95 -12.09 -8.40
CA TYR A 205 5.15 -11.89 -7.58
C TYR A 205 5.25 -13.01 -6.56
N GLU A 206 6.41 -13.64 -6.44
CA GLU A 206 6.63 -14.73 -5.50
C GLU A 206 7.55 -14.31 -4.37
N GLN A 207 7.17 -14.64 -3.14
CA GLN A 207 7.97 -14.46 -1.94
C GLN A 207 8.24 -15.82 -1.31
N ILE A 208 9.50 -16.25 -1.34
CA ILE A 208 9.94 -17.46 -0.62
C ILE A 208 10.03 -17.14 0.88
N LEU A 209 9.46 -18.01 1.71
CA LEU A 209 9.26 -17.80 3.15
C LEU A 209 10.41 -18.22 4.05
#